data_AF-A0A3N5TYF4-F1
#
_entry.id   AF-A0A3N5TYF4-F1
#
_cell.length_a   1.000
_cell.length_b   1.000
_cell.length_c   1.000
_cell.angle_alpha   90.00
_cell.angle_beta   90.00
_cell.angle_gamma   90.00
#
_symmetry.space_group_name_H-M   'P 1'
#
loop_
_entity.id
_entity.type
_entity.pdbx_description
1 polymer ?
#
loop_
_entity_poly.entity_id
_entity_poly.type
_entity_poly.pdbx_seq_one_letter_code
_entity_poly.pdbx_strand_id
1 'polypeptide(L)' 'MQTVTVSPKYQIVIPKAVREALHLRPGQKMQVIEYAGR' A
#
# COMPACT_ATOMS: atom_id res chain seq x y z
N MET A 1 7.65 -1.59 -11.04
CA MET A 1 7.50 -2.16 -9.68
C MET A 1 8.26 -1.24 -8.73
N GLN A 2 7.61 -0.69 -7.70
CA GLN A 2 8.28 0.10 -6.67
C GLN A 2 8.38 -0.76 -5.41
N THR A 3 9.61 -1.08 -5.00
CA THR A 3 9.86 -1.85 -3.77
C THR A 3 9.75 -0.91 -2.57
N VAL A 4 8.99 -1.32 -1.55
CA VAL A 4 8.85 -0.58 -0.29
C VAL A 4 9.29 -1.48 0.85
N THR A 5 9.90 -0.89 1.87
CA THR A 5 10.32 -1.60 3.07
C THR A 5 9.16 -1.66 4.06
N VAL A 6 8.93 -2.85 4.61
CA VAL A 6 7.99 -3.04 5.72
C VAL A 6 8.65 -2.56 7.00
N SER A 7 8.00 -1.63 7.70
CA SER A 7 8.47 -1.15 9.00
C SER A 7 8.26 -2.20 10.11
N PRO A 8 8.90 -2.08 11.28
CA PRO A 8 8.74 -3.02 12.40
C PRO A 8 7.29 -3.17 12.92
N LYS A 9 6.42 -2.22 12.61
CA LYS A 9 4.98 -2.27 12.94
C LYS A 9 4.14 -2.92 11.83
N TYR A 10 4.78 -3.59 10.87
CA TYR A 10 4.15 -4.18 9.69
C TYR A 10 3.42 -3.16 8.81
N GLN A 11 3.79 -1.87 8.91
CA GLN A 11 3.25 -0.81 8.06
C GLN A 11 4.14 -0.63 6.83
N ILE A 12 3.50 -0.43 5.69
CA ILE A 12 4.16 0.01 4.46
C ILE A 12 3.80 1.45 4.15
N VAL A 13 4.75 2.19 3.57
CA VAL A 13 4.46 3.49 2.97
C VAL A 13 3.88 3.24 1.59
N ILE A 14 2.65 3.69 1.34
CA ILE A 14 2.07 3.66 0.00
C ILE A 14 2.77 4.73 -0.85
N PRO A 15 3.47 4.37 -1.94
CA PRO A 15 4.20 5.35 -2.76
C PRO A 15 3.28 6.41 -3.37
N LYS A 16 3.83 7.60 -3.62
CA LYS A 16 3.07 8.76 -4.16
C LYS A 16 2.30 8.40 -5.44
N ALA A 17 2.95 7.74 -6.38
CA ALA A 17 2.34 7.34 -7.67
C ALA A 17 1.10 6.45 -7.48
N VAL A 18 1.12 5.53 -6.51
CA VAL A 18 -0.02 4.66 -6.21
C VAL A 18 -1.16 5.45 -5.56
N ARG A 19 -0.85 6.37 -4.63
CA ARG A 19 -1.87 7.23 -4.00
C ARG A 19 -2.59 8.10 -5.02
N GLU A 20 -1.85 8.64 -5.98
CA GLU A 20 -2.41 9.49 -7.05
C GLU A 20 -3.25 8.67 -8.03
N ALA A 21 -2.74 7.53 -8.50
CA ALA A 21 -3.45 6.66 -9.44
C ALA A 21 -4.77 6.10 -8.87
N LEU A 22 -4.80 5.80 -7.57
CA LEU A 22 -5.98 5.27 -6.87
C LEU A 22 -6.80 6.34 -6.13
N HIS A 23 -6.40 7.62 -6.22
CA HIS A 23 -7.02 8.75 -5.51
C HIS A 23 -7.27 8.51 -4.02
N LEU A 24 -6.31 7.88 -3.33
CA LEU A 24 -6.44 7.48 -1.93
C LEU A 24 -6.54 8.67 -0.98
N ARG A 25 -7.37 8.54 0.06
CA ARG A 25 -7.54 9.55 1.11
C ARG A 25 -7.12 8.99 2.48
N PRO A 26 -6.56 9.84 3.38
CA PRO A 26 -6.30 9.42 4.76
C PRO A 26 -7.56 8.88 5.44
N GLY A 27 -7.43 7.78 6.20
CA GLY A 27 -8.54 7.13 6.90
C GLY A 27 -9.46 6.26 6.03
N GLN A 28 -9.21 6.18 4.72
CA GLN A 28 -9.94 5.30 3.82
C GLN A 28 -9.75 3.83 4.21
N LYS A 29 -10.86 3.10 4.38
CA LYS A 29 -10.84 1.65 4.59
C LYS A 29 -10.51 0.95 3.27
N MET A 30 -9.65 -0.05 3.33
CA MET A 30 -9.16 -0.81 2.18
C MET A 30 -9.34 -2.30 2.45
N GLN A 31 -9.53 -3.08 1.39
CA GLN A 31 -9.44 -4.53 1.45
C GLN A 31 -8.03 -4.95 1.02
N VAL A 32 -7.50 -5.97 1.69
CA VAL A 32 -6.22 -6.58 1.34
C VAL A 32 -6.51 -7.94 0.74
N ILE A 33 -5.96 -8.20 -0.44
CA ILE A 33 -6.05 -9.48 -1.13
C ILE A 33 -4.62 -9.94 -1.36
N GLU A 34 -4.34 -11.19 -1.01
CA GLU A 34 -3.07 -11.84 -1.32
C GLU A 34 -2.99 -12.05 -2.83
N TYR A 35 -1.97 -11.50 -3.48
CA TYR A 35 -1.79 -11.65 -4.91
C TYR A 35 -0.70 -12.68 -5.20
N ALA A 36 -1.06 -13.76 -5.86
CA ALA A 36 -0.15 -14.84 -6.29
C ALA A 36 0.52 -15.68 -5.18
N GLY A 37 -0.11 -15.76 -4.00
CA GLY A 37 0.35 -16.64 -2.91
C GLY A 37 1.67 -16.19 -2.27
N ARG A 38 1.99 -14.90 -2.38
CA ARG A 38 3.22 -14.27 -1.89
C ARG A 38 2.93 -12.86 -1.39
#